data_AF-A0A972DZP7-F1
#
_entry.id   AF-A0A972DZP7-F1
#
_cell.length_a   1.000
_cell.length_b   1.000
_cell.length_c   1.000
_cell.angle_alpha   90.00
_cell.angle_beta   90.00
_cell.angle_gamma   90.00
#
_symmetry.space_group_name_H-M   'P 1'
#
loop_
_entity.id
_entity.type
_entity.pdbx_description
1 polymer ?
#
loop_
_entity_poly.entity_id
_entity_poly.type
_entity_poly.pdbx_seq_one_letter_code
_entity_poly.pdbx_strand_id
1 'polypeptide(L)'
;MKHSRGLLTALLRLTGVAMLGGLVFVFCPFAWMQRIHTGIGMGELEYTPLMSYLTRTLSAMYAVVGATLVFVSLDIRRYLPLIRLLGVIALAGGVGVTLLDAMLRLPAFWTLLEGPLTIGLGVALLVLSGKVRA
;
A
#
# COMPACT_ATOMS: atom_id res chain seq x y z
N MET A 1 24.36 11.26 -0.71
CA MET A 1 23.64 11.22 -2.01
C MET A 1 23.43 9.81 -2.56
N LYS A 2 24.49 8.99 -2.74
CA LYS A 2 24.36 7.60 -3.27
C LYS A 2 23.50 6.70 -2.36
N HIS A 3 23.66 6.81 -1.04
CA HIS A 3 22.86 6.07 -0.05
C HIS A 3 21.36 6.41 -0.10
N SER A 4 20.99 7.69 -0.22
CA SER A 4 19.59 8.13 -0.26
C SER A 4 18.85 7.62 -1.50
N ARG A 5 19.53 7.58 -2.65
CA ARG A 5 19.00 6.98 -3.87
C ARG A 5 18.81 5.47 -3.71
N GLY A 6 19.81 4.77 -3.16
CA GLY A 6 19.71 3.33 -2.93
C GLY A 6 18.57 2.97 -1.97
N LEU A 7 18.42 3.73 -0.88
CA LEU A 7 17.33 3.55 0.07
C LEU A 7 15.96 3.81 -0.57
N LEU A 8 15.83 4.87 -1.37
CA LEU A 8 14.59 5.16 -2.11
C LEU A 8 14.25 4.03 -3.11
N THR A 9 15.24 3.52 -3.85
CA THR A 9 15.04 2.36 -4.74
C THR A 9 14.57 1.14 -3.96
N ALA A 10 15.22 0.84 -2.83
CA ALA A 10 14.86 -0.31 -2.00
C ALA A 10 13.44 -0.17 -1.45
N LEU A 11 13.07 1.00 -0.92
CA LEU A 11 11.71 1.29 -0.46
C LEU A 11 10.67 1.06 -1.56
N LEU A 12 10.85 1.68 -2.73
CA LEU A 12 9.93 1.53 -3.86
C LEU A 12 9.78 0.07 -4.30
N ARG A 13 10.88 -0.69 -4.35
CA ARG A 13 10.85 -2.12 -4.76
C ARG A 13 10.22 -3.00 -3.71
N LEU A 14 10.60 -2.87 -2.44
CA LEU A 14 10.06 -3.70 -1.37
C LEU A 14 8.55 -3.47 -1.21
N THR A 15 8.13 -2.20 -1.17
CA THR A 15 6.70 -1.87 -1.13
C THR A 15 6.00 -2.35 -2.40
N GLY A 16 6.58 -2.10 -3.58
CA GLY A 16 5.98 -2.49 -4.85
C GLY A 16 5.79 -4.01 -4.98
N VAL A 17 6.80 -4.80 -4.61
CA VAL A 17 6.73 -6.27 -4.61
C VAL A 17 5.73 -6.79 -3.58
N ALA A 18 5.69 -6.20 -2.37
CA ALA A 18 4.69 -6.56 -1.37
C ALA A 18 3.26 -6.33 -1.90
N MET A 19 3.02 -5.18 -2.54
CA MET A 19 1.71 -4.85 -3.12
C MET A 19 1.34 -5.72 -4.33
N LEU A 20 2.32 -6.15 -5.13
CA LEU A 20 2.10 -7.14 -6.20
C LEU A 20 1.59 -8.47 -5.66
N GLY A 21 1.88 -8.82 -4.40
CA GLY A 21 1.28 -9.97 -3.71
C GLY A 21 -0.25 -9.92 -3.68
N GLY A 22 -0.86 -8.73 -3.78
CA GLY A 22 -2.31 -8.56 -3.93
C GLY A 22 -2.88 -9.31 -5.14
N LEU A 23 -2.09 -9.54 -6.19
CA LEU A 23 -2.54 -10.31 -7.36
C LEU A 23 -2.97 -11.75 -6.98
N VAL A 24 -2.36 -12.33 -5.94
CA VAL A 24 -2.79 -13.63 -5.40
C VAL A 24 -4.23 -13.56 -4.90
N PHE A 25 -4.59 -12.47 -4.21
CA PHE A 25 -5.92 -12.28 -3.64
C PHE A 25 -7.00 -11.94 -4.66
N VAL A 26 -6.62 -11.47 -5.85
CA VAL A 26 -7.54 -11.33 -7.00
C VAL A 26 -8.16 -12.67 -7.38
N PHE A 27 -7.38 -13.76 -7.32
CA PHE A 27 -7.79 -15.09 -7.79
C PHE A 27 -8.04 -16.09 -6.65
N CYS A 28 -7.65 -15.78 -5.41
CA CYS A 28 -7.77 -16.72 -4.31
C CYS A 28 -9.23 -17.13 -4.03
N PRO A 29 -9.48 -18.32 -3.46
CA PRO A 29 -10.81 -18.71 -2.98
C PRO A 29 -11.27 -17.80 -1.84
N PHE A 30 -12.58 -17.48 -1.77
CA PHE A 30 -13.13 -16.65 -0.68
C PHE A 30 -12.87 -17.26 0.72
N ALA A 31 -12.80 -18.59 0.81
CA ALA A 31 -12.46 -19.30 2.03
C ALA A 31 -11.09 -18.89 2.62
N TRP A 32 -10.13 -18.45 1.80
CA TRP A 32 -8.85 -17.96 2.31
C TRP A 32 -9.01 -16.62 3.04
N MET A 33 -9.76 -15.70 2.44
CA MET A 33 -10.09 -14.41 3.07
C MET A 33 -10.87 -14.63 4.36
N GLN A 34 -11.85 -15.56 4.36
CA GLN A 34 -12.61 -15.91 5.56
C GLN A 34 -11.70 -16.47 6.69
N ARG A 35 -10.76 -17.37 6.36
CA ARG A 35 -9.80 -17.90 7.36
C ARG A 35 -8.87 -16.84 7.92
N ILE A 36 -8.44 -15.88 7.09
CA ILE A 36 -7.59 -14.78 7.54
C ILE A 36 -8.40 -13.85 8.45
N HIS A 37 -9.60 -13.44 8.03
CA HIS A 37 -10.48 -12.54 8.79
C HIS A 37 -10.84 -13.11 10.17
N THR A 38 -11.20 -14.40 10.22
CA THR A 38 -11.43 -15.11 11.50
C THR A 38 -10.15 -15.28 12.32
N GLY A 39 -9.03 -15.64 11.68
CA GLY A 39 -7.74 -15.84 12.34
C GLY A 39 -7.14 -14.57 12.97
N ILE A 40 -7.45 -13.40 12.42
CA ILE A 40 -7.05 -12.09 13.00
C ILE A 40 -8.11 -11.50 13.94
N GLY A 41 -9.16 -12.27 14.26
CA GLY A 41 -10.16 -11.91 15.26
C GLY A 41 -11.23 -10.91 14.80
N MET A 42 -11.42 -10.73 13.49
CA MET A 42 -12.46 -9.83 12.94
C MET A 42 -13.83 -10.50 12.77
N GLY A 43 -13.96 -11.77 13.17
CA GLY A 43 -15.21 -12.53 13.09
C GLY A 43 -15.44 -13.16 11.72
N GLU A 44 -16.68 -13.52 11.42
CA GLU A 44 -17.03 -14.12 10.14
C GLU A 44 -17.21 -13.05 9.04
N LEU A 45 -16.55 -13.26 7.91
CA LEU A 45 -16.73 -12.51 6.68
C LEU A 45 -17.87 -13.15 5.88
N GLU A 46 -19.04 -12.52 5.91
CA GLU A 46 -20.20 -12.97 5.13
C GLU A 46 -19.92 -12.82 3.62
N TYR A 47 -20.21 -13.88 2.86
CA TYR A 47 -20.09 -13.82 1.42
C TYR A 47 -21.25 -13.05 0.81
N THR A 48 -20.94 -11.98 0.11
CA THR A 48 -21.83 -11.35 -0.87
C THR A 48 -21.09 -11.15 -2.20
N PRO A 49 -21.79 -11.20 -3.36
CA PRO A 49 -21.16 -10.92 -4.64
C PRO A 49 -20.44 -9.56 -4.67
N LEU A 50 -21.03 -8.54 -4.04
CA LEU A 50 -20.44 -7.20 -3.95
C LEU A 50 -19.17 -7.18 -3.09
N MET A 51 -19.17 -7.83 -1.92
CA MET A 51 -17.99 -7.91 -1.05
C MET A 51 -16.83 -8.62 -1.74
N SER A 52 -17.11 -9.76 -2.39
CA SER A 52 -16.12 -10.50 -3.17
C SER A 52 -15.57 -9.66 -4.33
N TYR A 53 -16.43 -8.93 -5.03
CA TYR A 53 -16.01 -8.04 -6.10
C TYR A 53 -15.11 -6.89 -5.60
N LEU A 54 -15.51 -6.21 -4.52
CA LEU A 54 -14.77 -5.07 -3.97
C LEU A 54 -13.40 -5.49 -3.42
N THR A 55 -13.32 -6.57 -2.65
CA THR A 55 -12.06 -7.08 -2.09
C THR A 55 -11.06 -7.50 -3.17
N ARG A 56 -11.51 -8.17 -4.23
CA ARG A 56 -10.66 -8.55 -5.38
C ARG A 56 -10.25 -7.35 -6.21
N THR A 57 -11.17 -6.43 -6.47
CA THR A 57 -10.85 -5.21 -7.25
C THR A 57 -9.87 -4.32 -6.49
N LEU A 58 -10.02 -4.20 -5.16
CA LEU A 58 -9.05 -3.53 -4.31
C LEU A 58 -7.67 -4.19 -4.38
N SER A 59 -7.64 -5.53 -4.34
CA SER A 59 -6.39 -6.30 -4.51
C SER A 59 -5.73 -6.04 -5.87
N ALA A 60 -6.52 -5.94 -6.94
CA ALA A 60 -6.02 -5.59 -8.27
C ALA A 60 -5.47 -4.15 -8.30
N MET A 61 -6.12 -3.20 -7.63
CA MET A 61 -5.63 -1.82 -7.50
C MET A 61 -4.29 -1.79 -6.76
N TYR A 62 -4.13 -2.53 -5.67
CA TYR A 62 -2.84 -2.66 -5.00
C TYR A 62 -1.77 -3.24 -5.93
N ALA A 63 -2.09 -4.25 -6.74
CA ALA A 63 -1.15 -4.80 -7.72
C ALA A 63 -0.74 -3.76 -8.78
N VAL A 64 -1.66 -2.91 -9.25
CA VAL A 64 -1.35 -1.80 -10.19
C VAL A 64 -0.42 -0.78 -9.55
N VAL A 65 -0.70 -0.37 -8.31
CA VAL A 65 0.19 0.55 -7.56
C VAL A 65 1.55 -0.12 -7.35
N GLY A 66 1.57 -1.40 -6.99
CA GLY A 66 2.80 -2.18 -6.81
C GLY A 66 3.66 -2.23 -8.07
N ALA A 67 3.06 -2.56 -9.21
CA ALA A 67 3.72 -2.54 -10.52
C ALA A 67 4.30 -1.15 -10.85
N THR A 68 3.52 -0.10 -10.56
CA THR A 68 3.94 1.29 -10.77
C THR A 68 5.18 1.61 -9.92
N LEU A 69 5.17 1.24 -8.63
CA LEU A 69 6.30 1.46 -7.72
C LEU A 69 7.57 0.72 -8.16
N VAL A 70 7.43 -0.54 -8.59
CA VAL A 70 8.55 -1.32 -9.14
C VAL A 70 9.09 -0.66 -10.41
N PHE A 71 8.20 -0.23 -11.32
CA PHE A 71 8.60 0.41 -12.57
C PHE A 71 9.34 1.74 -12.35
N VAL A 72 8.82 2.64 -11.51
CA VAL A 72 9.50 3.92 -11.23
C VAL A 72 10.82 3.72 -10.48
N SER A 73 10.99 2.60 -9.78
CA SER A 73 12.26 2.26 -9.12
C SER A 73 13.41 2.01 -10.11
N LEU A 74 13.11 1.70 -11.38
CA LEU A 74 14.10 1.45 -12.43
C LEU A 74 14.85 2.72 -12.84
N ASP A 75 14.17 3.86 -12.83
CA ASP A 75 14.77 5.17 -13.14
C ASP A 75 14.22 6.29 -12.26
N ILE A 76 14.78 6.39 -11.04
CA ILE A 76 14.37 7.40 -10.05
C ILE A 76 14.49 8.83 -10.58
N ARG A 77 15.52 9.15 -11.37
CA ARG A 77 15.75 10.55 -11.80
C ARG A 77 14.67 10.98 -12.77
N ARG A 78 14.36 10.12 -13.75
CA ARG A 78 13.30 10.36 -14.72
C ARG A 78 11.93 10.46 -14.05
N TYR A 79 11.65 9.62 -13.06
CA TYR A 79 10.34 9.53 -12.41
C TYR A 79 10.23 10.32 -11.10
N LEU A 80 11.18 11.22 -10.81
CA LEU A 80 11.21 11.96 -9.54
C LEU A 80 9.91 12.75 -9.25
N PRO A 81 9.29 13.46 -10.23
CA PRO A 81 8.02 14.14 -9.99
C PRO A 81 6.89 13.16 -9.64
N LEU A 82 6.83 12.00 -10.29
CA LEU A 82 5.85 10.97 -10.01
C LEU A 82 6.06 10.34 -8.63
N ILE A 83 7.30 10.08 -8.23
CA ILE A 83 7.62 9.57 -6.88
C ILE A 83 7.16 10.55 -5.80
N ARG A 84 7.32 11.86 -6.02
CA ARG A 84 6.82 12.90 -5.10
C ARG A 84 5.29 12.90 -5.04
N LEU A 85 4.62 12.84 -6.20
CA LEU A 85 3.17 12.73 -6.25
C LEU A 85 2.67 11.50 -5.48
N LEU A 86 3.26 10.34 -5.71
CA LEU A 86 2.94 9.11 -4.99
C LEU A 86 3.17 9.24 -3.48
N GLY A 87 4.23 9.95 -3.07
CA GLY A 87 4.48 10.28 -1.67
C GLY A 87 3.38 11.15 -1.05
N VAL A 88 2.89 12.17 -1.76
CA VAL A 88 1.75 13.01 -1.32
C VAL A 88 0.47 12.19 -1.25
N ILE A 89 0.18 11.36 -2.25
CA ILE A 89 -0.99 10.48 -2.28
C ILE A 89 -0.95 9.50 -1.10
N ALA A 90 0.19 8.88 -0.84
CA ALA A 90 0.35 7.97 0.30
C ALA A 90 0.16 8.69 1.64
N LEU A 91 0.70 9.91 1.78
CA LEU A 91 0.52 10.70 3.00
C LEU A 91 -0.94 11.10 3.23
N ALA A 92 -1.60 11.68 2.22
CA ALA A 92 -2.99 12.10 2.32
C ALA A 92 -3.95 10.90 2.46
N GLY A 93 -3.73 9.86 1.66
CA GLY A 93 -4.50 8.61 1.69
C GLY A 93 -4.34 7.89 3.03
N GLY A 94 -3.12 7.80 3.56
CA GLY A 94 -2.87 7.20 4.87
C GLY A 94 -3.58 7.93 6.00
N VAL A 95 -3.64 9.28 5.97
CA VAL A 95 -4.46 10.06 6.92
C VAL A 95 -5.94 9.72 6.73
N GLY A 96 -6.43 9.72 5.49
CA GLY A 96 -7.83 9.41 5.19
C GLY A 96 -8.27 8.03 5.69
N VAL A 97 -7.45 7.00 5.44
CA VAL A 97 -7.73 5.63 5.89
C VAL A 97 -7.63 5.52 7.41
N THR A 98 -6.65 6.18 8.04
CA THR A 98 -6.57 6.21 9.52
C THR A 98 -7.85 6.76 10.15
N LEU A 99 -8.39 7.84 9.57
CA LEU A 99 -9.64 8.44 10.03
C LEU A 99 -10.84 7.51 9.78
N LEU A 100 -10.90 6.89 8.61
CA LEU A 100 -11.95 5.93 8.26
C LEU A 100 -11.94 4.74 9.23
N ASP A 101 -10.78 4.15 9.49
CA ASP A 101 -10.64 3.01 10.42
C ASP A 101 -11.09 3.37 11.83
N ALA A 102 -10.77 4.59 12.29
CA ALA A 102 -11.20 5.09 13.58
C ALA A 102 -12.74 5.26 13.62
N MET A 103 -13.35 5.77 12.54
CA MET A 103 -14.81 5.87 12.42
C MET A 103 -15.49 4.50 12.41
N LEU A 104 -14.88 3.52 11.75
CA LEU A 104 -15.36 2.13 11.68
C LEU A 104 -14.99 1.29 12.91
N ARG A 105 -14.22 1.86 13.85
CA ARG A 105 -13.73 1.21 15.07
C ARG A 105 -13.00 -0.11 14.78
N LEU A 106 -12.18 -0.10 13.72
CA LEU A 106 -11.34 -1.25 13.41
C LEU A 106 -10.29 -1.50 14.51
N PRO A 107 -9.80 -2.74 14.66
CA PRO A 107 -8.77 -3.05 15.65
C PRO A 107 -7.52 -2.19 15.48
N ALA A 108 -6.93 -1.75 16.59
CA ALA A 108 -5.78 -0.84 16.56
C ALA A 108 -4.59 -1.37 15.74
N PHE A 109 -4.32 -2.68 15.78
CA PHE A 109 -3.24 -3.27 14.98
C PHE A 109 -3.48 -3.11 13.48
N TRP A 110 -4.73 -3.21 13.02
CA TRP A 110 -5.10 -3.03 11.62
C TRP A 110 -4.89 -1.58 11.21
N THR A 111 -5.45 -0.65 11.99
CA THR A 111 -5.32 0.78 11.75
C THR A 111 -3.85 1.21 11.69
N LEU A 112 -3.01 0.74 12.61
CA LEU A 112 -1.58 1.07 12.67
C LEU A 112 -0.81 0.56 11.45
N LEU A 113 -1.12 -0.65 10.98
CA LEU A 113 -0.45 -1.28 9.84
C LEU A 113 -0.93 -0.73 8.49
N GLU A 114 -2.12 -0.14 8.44
CA GLU A 114 -2.64 0.45 7.20
C GLU A 114 -2.30 1.94 7.12
N GLY A 115 -2.96 2.77 7.91
CA GLY A 115 -2.88 4.23 7.81
C GLY A 115 -1.51 4.81 8.17
N PRO A 116 -1.07 4.74 9.44
CA PRO A 116 0.21 5.29 9.90
C PRO A 116 1.43 4.72 9.17
N LEU A 117 1.42 3.44 8.82
CA LEU A 117 2.49 2.86 8.00
C LEU A 117 2.54 3.52 6.60
N THR A 118 1.39 3.75 5.98
CA THR A 118 1.29 4.42 4.67
C THR A 118 1.68 5.90 4.77
N ILE A 119 1.34 6.58 5.86
CA ILE A 119 1.82 7.95 6.14
C ILE A 119 3.35 7.97 6.24
N GLY A 120 3.92 7.06 7.03
CA GLY A 120 5.37 6.94 7.20
C GLY A 120 6.09 6.69 5.87
N LEU A 121 5.53 5.83 5.02
CA LEU A 121 6.01 5.62 3.65
C LEU A 121 5.95 6.90 2.83
N GLY A 122 4.82 7.62 2.83
CA GLY A 122 4.66 8.89 2.12
C GLY A 122 5.70 9.94 2.53
N VAL A 123 5.90 10.12 3.83
CA VAL A 123 6.95 11.01 4.38
C VAL A 123 8.33 10.57 3.91
N ALA A 124 8.65 9.27 4.00
CA ALA A 124 9.95 8.75 3.57
C ALA A 124 10.21 9.01 2.09
N LEU A 125 9.22 8.79 1.21
CA LEU A 125 9.33 9.06 -0.23
C LEU A 125 9.59 10.54 -0.51
N LEU A 126 8.89 11.45 0.15
CA LEU A 126 9.07 12.90 -0.01
C LEU A 126 10.45 13.36 0.48
N VAL A 127 10.86 12.93 1.67
CA VAL A 127 12.16 13.30 2.25
C VAL A 127 13.32 12.75 1.43
N LEU A 128 13.24 11.49 0.97
CA LEU A 128 14.32 10.88 0.20
C LEU A 128 14.38 11.43 -1.23
N SER A 129 13.24 11.69 -1.88
CA SER A 129 13.20 12.30 -3.22
C SER A 129 13.62 13.77 -3.22
N GLY A 130 13.50 14.49 -2.10
CA GLY A 130 14.06 15.83 -1.93
C GLY A 130 15.60 15.84 -1.86
N LYS A 131 16.21 14.74 -1.39
CA LYS A 131 17.67 14.57 -1.28
C LYS A 131 18.33 14.08 -2.58
N VAL A 132 17.54 13.67 -3.56
CA VAL A 132 18.01 13.29 -4.90
C VAL A 132 17.95 14.55 -5.77
N ARG A 133 19.12 15.14 -6.09
CA ARG A 133 19.20 16.22 -7.09
C ARG A 133 18.76 15.67 -8.46
N ALA A 134 17.89 16.44 -9.13
CA ALA A 134 17.61 16.30 -10.56
C ALA A 134 18.91 16.52 -11.35
#